data_AF-A0A388PK70-F1
#
_entry.id   AF-A0A388PK70-F1
#
_cell.length_a   1.000
_cell.length_b   1.000
_cell.length_c   1.000
_cell.angle_alpha   90.00
_cell.angle_beta   90.00
_cell.angle_gamma   90.00
#
_symmetry.space_group_name_H-M   'P 1'
#
loop_
_entity.id
_entity.type
_entity.pdbx_description
1 polymer ?
#
loop_
_entity_poly.entity_id
_entity_poly.type
_entity_poly.pdbx_seq_one_letter_code
_entity_poly.pdbx_strand_id
1 'polypeptide(L)'
;MAIDAELTELLQFTQKLWAATDRRYDITVAPLTSLWGYGPAGSNLPVPSAEKLNETLTFVGSDKLTLDAAGSSLRKSHPRVQLDLGSVLQGYAADRVAKCSAKPARKISSSKLAANS
;
A
#
# COMPACT_ATOMS: atom_id res chain seq x y z
N MET A 1 -8.62 13.23 5.75
CA MET A 1 -9.73 12.32 5.39
C MET A 1 -9.72 11.17 6.37
N ALA A 2 -10.89 10.70 6.81
CA ALA A 2 -10.97 9.49 7.64
C ALA A 2 -10.58 8.25 6.82
N ILE A 3 -9.90 7.31 7.45
CA ILE A 3 -9.48 6.03 6.86
C ILE A 3 -9.78 4.90 7.86
N ASP A 4 -9.99 3.69 7.34
CA ASP A 4 -10.18 2.51 8.18
C ASP A 4 -8.84 1.91 8.65
N ALA A 5 -8.94 0.95 9.57
CA ALA A 5 -7.78 0.29 10.17
C ALA A 5 -6.93 -0.51 9.15
N GLU A 6 -7.54 -1.10 8.13
CA GLU A 6 -6.80 -1.88 7.13
C GLU A 6 -5.95 -0.95 6.24
N LEU A 7 -6.53 0.16 5.81
CA LEU A 7 -5.80 1.19 5.06
C LEU A 7 -4.70 1.81 5.93
N THR A 8 -4.95 2.05 7.22
CA THR A 8 -3.93 2.53 8.16
C THR A 8 -2.75 1.58 8.26
N GLU A 9 -2.99 0.28 8.45
CA GLU A 9 -1.93 -0.75 8.53
C GLU A 9 -1.08 -0.74 7.25
N LEU A 10 -1.74 -0.69 6.08
CA LEU A 10 -1.06 -0.65 4.79
C LEU A 10 -0.23 0.62 4.60
N LEU A 11 -0.76 1.78 4.98
CA LEU A 11 -0.04 3.06 4.90
C LEU A 11 1.14 3.16 5.87
N GLN A 12 1.03 2.54 7.04
CA GLN A 12 2.17 2.44 7.97
C GLN A 12 3.26 1.53 7.41
N PHE A 13 2.89 0.42 6.77
CA PHE A 13 3.84 -0.45 6.11
C PHE A 13 4.56 0.24 4.95
N THR A 14 3.85 0.99 4.11
CA THR A 14 4.46 1.72 2.99
C THR A 14 5.37 2.85 3.46
N GLN A 15 5.05 3.54 4.56
CA GLN A 15 5.97 4.53 5.17
C GLN A 15 7.27 3.89 5.66
N LYS A 16 7.20 2.68 6.25
CA LYS A 16 8.40 1.91 6.63
C LYS A 16 9.23 1.53 5.42
N LEU A 17 8.60 1.07 4.33
CA LEU A 17 9.29 0.78 3.06
C LEU A 17 9.94 2.03 2.45
N TRP A 18 9.23 3.15 2.44
CA TRP A 18 9.75 4.42 1.95
C TRP A 18 11.01 4.83 2.72
N ALA A 19 11.00 4.73 4.05
CA ALA A 19 12.19 5.01 4.86
C ALA A 19 13.32 3.98 4.63
N ALA A 20 13.00 2.68 4.61
CA ALA A 20 13.98 1.60 4.48
C ALA A 20 14.66 1.54 3.10
N THR A 21 14.06 2.14 2.08
CA THR A 21 14.58 2.17 0.70
C THR A 21 15.25 3.50 0.35
N ASP A 22 15.61 4.31 1.35
CA ASP A 22 16.15 5.67 1.14
C ASP A 22 15.24 6.51 0.22
N ARG A 23 13.92 6.41 0.44
CA ARG A 23 12.87 7.13 -0.29
C ARG A 23 12.74 6.73 -1.77
N ARG A 24 13.33 5.62 -2.20
CA ARG A 24 13.25 5.13 -3.59
C ARG A 24 11.91 4.44 -3.89
N TYR A 25 11.32 3.78 -2.91
CA TYR A 25 9.96 3.27 -3.01
C TYR A 25 8.98 4.33 -2.52
N ASP A 26 8.14 4.87 -3.42
CA ASP A 26 7.17 5.92 -3.06
C ASP A 26 5.78 5.62 -3.64
N ILE A 27 4.81 5.44 -2.74
CA ILE A 27 3.41 5.19 -3.13
C ILE A 27 2.71 6.42 -3.70
N THR A 28 3.34 7.59 -3.71
CA THR A 28 2.75 8.81 -4.27
C THR A 28 3.13 9.04 -5.74
N VAL A 29 3.74 8.05 -6.39
CA VAL A 29 4.22 8.12 -7.78
C VAL A 29 3.10 8.16 -8.83
N ALA A 30 1.83 7.95 -8.43
CA ALA A 30 0.68 7.89 -9.32
C ALA A 30 0.59 9.05 -10.35
N PRO A 31 0.88 10.32 -10.00
CA PRO A 31 0.86 11.39 -10.98
C PRO A 31 1.96 11.28 -12.03
N LEU A 32 3.15 10.75 -11.67
CA LEU A 32 4.23 10.52 -12.61
C LEU A 32 3.90 9.35 -13.54
N THR A 33 3.42 8.23 -13.02
CA THR A 33 3.03 7.07 -13.85
C THR A 33 1.90 7.45 -14.82
N SER A 34 0.98 8.31 -14.39
CA SER A 34 -0.08 8.86 -15.25
C SER A 34 0.46 9.71 -16.41
N LEU A 35 1.51 10.53 -16.19
CA LEU A 35 2.16 11.29 -17.27
C LEU A 35 2.75 10.35 -18.34
N TRP A 36 3.18 9.16 -17.94
CA TRP A 36 3.76 8.14 -18.82
C TRP A 36 2.72 7.16 -19.40
N GLY A 37 1.42 7.42 -19.20
CA GLY A 37 0.35 6.62 -19.79
C GLY A 37 -0.03 5.35 -19.02
N TYR A 38 0.47 5.18 -17.78
CA TYR A 38 0.08 4.08 -16.88
C TYR A 38 -1.15 4.42 -16.03
N GLY A 39 -2.07 5.22 -16.57
CA GLY A 39 -3.28 5.68 -15.89
C GLY A 39 -4.51 5.60 -16.79
N PRO A 40 -5.66 6.14 -16.35
CA PRO A 40 -6.93 6.07 -17.08
C PRO A 40 -6.88 6.70 -18.48
N ALA A 41 -5.93 7.61 -18.71
CA ALA A 41 -5.74 8.29 -19.99
C ALA A 41 -5.15 7.39 -21.10
N GLY A 42 -4.65 6.19 -20.76
CA GLY A 42 -4.11 5.23 -21.72
C GLY A 42 -2.67 5.49 -22.15
N SER A 43 -2.14 4.60 -22.99
CA SER A 43 -0.71 4.44 -23.26
C SER A 43 -0.14 5.27 -24.43
N ASN A 44 -0.98 6.04 -25.14
CA ASN A 44 -0.56 6.82 -26.32
C ASN A 44 -0.29 8.29 -25.98
N LEU A 45 0.46 8.52 -24.90
CA LEU A 45 0.89 9.86 -24.51
C LEU A 45 2.30 10.15 -25.03
N PRO A 46 2.58 11.38 -25.49
CA PRO A 46 3.94 11.78 -25.83
C PRO A 46 4.81 11.77 -24.58
N VAL A 47 6.12 11.65 -24.78
CA VAL A 47 7.10 11.79 -23.70
C VAL A 47 6.90 13.16 -23.02
N PRO A 48 6.71 13.21 -21.68
CA PRO A 48 6.46 14.46 -20.98
C PRO A 48 7.68 15.38 -21.06
N SER A 49 7.41 16.69 -21.17
CA SER A 49 8.47 17.69 -21.12
C SER A 49 9.13 17.76 -19.74
N ALA A 50 10.38 18.23 -19.69
CA ALA A 50 11.09 18.44 -18.42
C ALA A 50 10.33 19.38 -17.48
N GLU A 51 9.69 20.42 -18.03
CA GLU A 51 8.83 21.33 -17.27
C GLU A 51 7.66 20.60 -16.62
N LYS A 52 6.99 19.71 -17.36
CA LYS A 52 5.84 18.94 -16.84
C LYS A 52 6.28 17.93 -15.77
N LEU A 53 7.43 17.30 -15.96
CA LEU A 53 8.03 16.41 -14.97
C LEU A 53 8.35 17.17 -13.67
N ASN A 54 9.02 18.31 -13.78
CA ASN A 54 9.37 19.14 -12.63
C ASN A 54 8.14 19.67 -11.89
N GLU A 55 7.11 20.12 -12.63
CA GLU A 55 5.83 20.51 -12.04
C GLU A 55 5.22 19.35 -11.25
N THR A 56 5.18 18.15 -11.83
CA THR A 56 4.61 16.97 -11.18
C THR A 56 5.37 16.54 -9.94
N LEU A 57 6.70 16.62 -9.97
CA LEU A 57 7.56 16.29 -8.83
C LEU A 57 7.27 17.16 -7.60
N THR A 58 6.73 18.38 -7.76
CA THR A 58 6.38 19.25 -6.61
C THR A 58 5.33 18.66 -5.68
N PHE A 59 4.51 17.73 -6.18
CA PHE A 59 3.43 17.08 -5.43
C PHE A 59 3.55 15.55 -5.39
N VAL A 60 4.73 15.03 -5.71
CA VAL A 60 5.13 13.65 -5.42
C VAL A 60 6.04 13.63 -4.19
N GLY A 61 5.84 12.67 -3.32
CA GLY A 61 6.61 12.44 -2.11
C GLY A 61 5.75 11.93 -0.95
N SER A 62 6.10 10.79 -0.39
CA SER A 62 5.46 10.25 0.82
C SER A 62 5.68 11.12 2.06
N ASP A 63 6.65 12.04 2.04
CA ASP A 63 6.82 13.11 3.05
C ASP A 63 5.61 14.06 3.12
N LYS A 64 4.77 14.08 2.09
CA LYS A 64 3.56 14.90 1.99
C LYS A 64 2.34 14.20 2.58
N LEU A 65 2.50 12.97 3.06
CA LEU A 65 1.48 12.20 3.75
C LEU A 65 1.73 12.25 5.26
N THR A 66 0.68 12.51 6.02
CA THR A 66 0.73 12.45 7.49
C THR A 66 -0.45 11.63 7.96
N LEU A 67 -0.16 10.54 8.68
CA LEU A 67 -1.15 9.82 9.46
C LEU A 67 -1.31 10.51 10.80
N ASP A 68 -2.54 10.64 11.29
CA ASP A 68 -2.74 11.08 12.66
C ASP A 68 -2.17 10.06 13.66
N ALA A 69 -1.94 10.51 14.91
CA ALA A 69 -1.37 9.65 15.95
C ALA A 69 -2.29 8.46 16.29
N ALA A 70 -3.60 8.59 16.05
CA ALA A 70 -4.58 7.55 16.29
C ALA A 70 -4.68 6.51 15.16
N GLY A 71 -4.07 6.78 13.98
CA GLY A 71 -4.22 5.93 12.80
C GLY A 71 -5.64 5.89 12.23
N SER A 72 -6.38 6.99 12.32
CA SER A 72 -7.78 7.10 11.88
C SER A 72 -7.99 8.07 10.73
N SER A 73 -6.97 8.88 10.41
CA SER A 73 -7.05 9.85 9.33
C SER A 73 -5.73 10.06 8.61
N LEU A 74 -5.86 10.32 7.30
CA LEU A 74 -4.77 10.69 6.41
C LEU A 74 -4.89 12.16 6.02
N ARG A 75 -3.79 12.91 6.17
CA ARG A 75 -3.65 14.27 5.68
C ARG A 75 -2.61 14.32 4.56
N LYS A 76 -2.94 15.09 3.51
CA LYS A 76 -2.03 15.42 2.41
C LYS A 76 -1.62 16.88 2.57
N SER A 77 -0.33 17.19 2.49
CA SER A 77 0.14 18.59 2.52
C SER A 77 -0.12 19.31 1.19
N HIS A 78 -0.33 18.57 0.11
CA HIS A 78 -0.62 19.12 -1.21
C HIS A 78 -1.84 18.41 -1.84
N PRO A 79 -2.85 19.13 -2.40
CA PRO A 79 -4.09 18.54 -2.89
C PRO A 79 -3.91 17.60 -4.09
N ARG A 80 -2.89 17.86 -4.94
CA ARG A 80 -2.54 17.03 -6.10
C ARG A 80 -1.83 15.70 -5.76
N VAL A 81 -1.51 15.43 -4.49
CA VAL A 81 -0.90 14.14 -4.09
C VAL A 81 -1.91 13.02 -4.35
N GLN A 82 -1.49 12.02 -5.11
CA GLN A 82 -2.27 10.81 -5.40
C GLN A 82 -1.51 9.59 -4.91
N LEU A 83 -2.22 8.53 -4.52
CA LEU A 83 -1.65 7.30 -4.00
C LEU A 83 -1.81 6.19 -5.04
N ASP A 84 -0.77 5.40 -5.22
CA ASP A 84 -0.75 4.13 -5.93
C ASP A 84 -0.28 3.04 -4.95
N LEU A 85 -1.24 2.22 -4.53
CA LEU A 85 -1.02 1.09 -3.61
C LEU A 85 -0.91 -0.25 -4.37
N GLY A 86 -0.95 -0.25 -5.71
CA GLY A 86 -0.99 -1.47 -6.50
C GLY A 86 0.17 -2.42 -6.22
N SER A 87 1.35 -1.86 -5.93
CA SER A 87 2.57 -2.61 -5.59
C SER A 87 2.51 -3.37 -4.25
N VAL A 88 1.63 -2.98 -3.31
CA VAL A 88 1.48 -3.64 -1.99
C VAL A 88 0.15 -4.35 -1.81
N LEU A 89 -0.89 -3.90 -2.52
CA LEU A 89 -2.24 -4.48 -2.42
C LEU A 89 -2.28 -5.96 -2.79
N GLN A 90 -1.47 -6.38 -3.77
CA GLN A 90 -1.40 -7.79 -4.17
C GLN A 90 -0.85 -8.68 -3.05
N GLY A 91 0.22 -8.24 -2.38
CA GLY A 91 0.79 -8.94 -1.23
C GLY A 91 -0.19 -8.98 -0.05
N TYR A 92 -0.81 -7.83 0.25
CA TYR A 92 -1.86 -7.75 1.28
C TYR A 92 -3.00 -8.74 1.01
N ALA A 93 -3.53 -8.78 -0.21
CA ALA A 93 -4.60 -9.70 -0.58
C ALA A 93 -4.20 -11.17 -0.41
N ALA A 94 -2.99 -11.54 -0.84
CA ALA A 94 -2.46 -12.89 -0.65
C ALA A 94 -2.37 -13.28 0.84
N ASP A 95 -1.87 -12.37 1.68
CA ASP A 95 -1.79 -12.58 3.13
C ASP A 95 -3.17 -12.75 3.78
N ARG A 96 -4.18 -12.00 3.33
CA ARG A 96 -5.57 -12.14 3.81
C ARG A 96 -6.16 -13.49 3.45
N VAL A 97 -5.96 -13.95 2.21
CA VAL A 97 -6.41 -15.28 1.78
C VAL A 97 -5.73 -16.37 2.60
N ALA A 98 -4.42 -16.28 2.83
CA ALA A 98 -3.68 -17.24 3.66
C ALA A 98 -4.21 -17.29 5.11
N LYS A 99 -4.45 -16.12 5.72
CA LYS A 99 -5.03 -16.00 7.07
C LYS A 99 -6.42 -16.64 7.17
N CYS A 100 -7.29 -16.44 6.18
CA CYS A 100 -8.62 -17.03 6.15
C CYS A 100 -8.60 -18.56 5.89
N SER A 101 -7.60 -19.04 5.16
CA SER A 101 -7.48 -20.45 4.76
C SER A 101 -6.83 -21.34 5.81
N ALA A 102 -6.14 -20.74 6.80
CA ALA A 102 -5.53 -21.45 7.92
C ALA A 102 -6.62 -22.07 8.81
N LYS A 103 -7.01 -23.32 8.52
CA LYS A 103 -7.85 -24.11 9.42
C LYS A 103 -7.19 -24.17 10.80
N PRO A 104 -7.92 -23.97 11.91
CA PRO A 104 -7.36 -24.20 13.23
C PRO A 104 -6.87 -25.65 13.31
N ALA A 105 -5.63 -25.84 13.74
CA ALA A 105 -5.03 -27.16 13.91
C ALA A 105 -5.99 -28.03 14.74
N ARG A 106 -6.51 -29.10 14.13
CA ARG A 106 -7.42 -30.04 14.78
C ARG A 106 -6.62 -30.70 15.91
N LYS A 107 -6.85 -30.30 17.16
CA LYS A 107 -6.31 -31.02 18.34
C LYS A 107 -6.84 -32.45 18.27
N ILE A 108 -5.97 -33.39 17.91
CA ILE A 108 -6.28 -34.82 18.01
C ILE A 108 -6.21 -35.14 19.50
N SER A 109 -7.36 -35.31 20.16
CA SER A 109 -7.41 -35.77 21.55
C SER A 109 -6.88 -37.20 21.61
N SER A 110 -5.74 -37.39 22.27
CA SER A 110 -5.06 -38.68 22.48
C SER A 110 -5.78 -39.61 23.49
N SER A 111 -7.08 -39.42 23.72
CA SER A 111 -7.84 -40.11 24.77
C SER A 111 -8.53 -41.41 24.31
N LYS A 112 -8.05 -42.09 23.26
CA LYS A 112 -8.69 -43.33 22.75
C LYS A 112 -7.78 -44.52 22.46
N LEU A 113 -6.54 -44.54 22.96
CA LEU A 113 -5.60 -45.66 22.71
C LEU A 113 -5.28 -46.55 23.93
N ALA A 114 -5.98 -46.41 25.06
CA ALA A 114 -5.75 -47.24 26.25
C ALA A 114 -7.05 -47.91 26.74
N ALA A 115 -7.72 -48.65 25.86
CA ALA A 115 -8.84 -49.52 26.21
C ALA A 115 -8.96 -50.66 25.19
N ASN A 116 -7.89 -51.45 25.06
CA ASN A 116 -7.90 -52.86 24.62
C ASN A 116 -6.46 -53.32 24.41
N SER A 117 -5.85 -53.88 25.46
CA SER A 117 -4.88 -54.99 25.46
C SER A 117 -4.49 -55.28 26.90
#